data_AF-A0A150UP94-F1
#
_entry.id   AF-A0A150UP94-F1
#
_cell.length_a   1.000
_cell.length_b   1.000
_cell.length_c   1.000
_cell.angle_alpha   90.00
_cell.angle_beta   90.00
_cell.angle_gamma   90.00
#
_symmetry.space_group_name_H-M   'P 1'
#
loop_
_entity.id
_entity.type
_entity.pdbx_description
1 polymer ?
#
loop_
_entity_poly.entity_id
_entity_poly.type
_entity_poly.pdbx_seq_one_letter_code
_entity_poly.pdbx_strand_id
1 'polypeptide(L)'
;YAYPTKRTLRPRDPEPYSGSSLRAHREFMRACENAFDLTPENFPNEKDKVMWAMQFLQGDPRDAWYTQWERMRPIFNPTWTEFCSFTKDQLADPINRGLEAATKHQRALQRPDQ
;
A
#
# COMPACT_ATOMS: atom_id res chain seq x y z
N TYR A 1 17.15 7.91 39.88
CA TYR A 1 17.44 8.14 38.45
C TYR A 1 16.16 7.97 37.66
N ALA A 2 15.61 9.06 37.12
CA ALA A 2 14.49 8.99 36.17
C ALA A 2 15.08 8.74 34.77
N TYR A 3 14.67 7.66 34.12
CA TYR A 3 15.05 7.42 32.72
C TYR A 3 14.47 8.54 31.86
N PRO A 4 15.25 9.14 30.94
CA PRO A 4 14.68 10.08 30.00
C PRO A 4 13.61 9.35 29.21
N THR A 5 12.37 9.83 29.31
CA THR A 5 11.25 9.34 28.52
C THR A 5 11.66 9.48 27.06
N LYS A 6 11.88 8.37 26.35
CA LYS A 6 12.11 8.38 24.90
C LYS A 6 10.99 9.22 24.29
N ARG A 7 11.34 10.35 23.69
CA ARG A 7 10.38 11.12 22.88
C ARG A 7 9.99 10.23 21.71
N THR A 8 8.83 9.60 21.81
CA THR A 8 8.22 8.87 20.70
C THR A 8 7.72 9.91 19.70
N LEU A 9 8.44 10.05 18.59
CA LEU A 9 7.97 10.83 17.46
C LEU A 9 6.74 10.11 16.91
N ARG A 10 5.57 10.74 17.04
CA ARG A 10 4.35 10.22 16.44
C ARG A 10 4.25 10.74 15.01
N PRO A 11 4.28 9.88 13.99
CA PRO A 11 4.03 10.32 12.63
C PRO A 11 2.61 10.88 12.53
N ARG A 12 2.43 11.84 11.64
CA ARG A 12 1.09 12.30 11.28
C ARG A 12 0.44 11.21 10.42
N ASP A 13 -0.82 10.90 10.70
CA ASP A 13 -1.59 9.97 9.88
C ASP A 13 -1.74 10.49 8.43
N PRO A 14 -1.69 9.60 7.42
CA PRO A 14 -1.93 9.98 6.04
C PRO A 14 -3.33 10.56 5.86
N GLU A 15 -3.45 11.53 4.96
CA GLU A 15 -4.78 11.98 4.54
C GLU A 15 -5.47 10.89 3.71
N PRO A 16 -6.81 10.76 3.79
CA PRO A 16 -7.51 9.74 3.04
C PRO A 16 -7.29 9.88 1.52
N TYR A 17 -6.92 8.77 0.87
CA TYR A 17 -6.54 8.74 -0.53
C TYR A 17 -7.62 8.10 -1.40
N SER A 18 -8.20 8.89 -2.30
CA SER A 18 -9.26 8.48 -3.22
C SER A 18 -8.81 8.27 -4.67
N GLY A 19 -7.51 8.34 -4.97
CA GLY A 19 -7.02 8.20 -6.34
C GLY A 19 -7.24 9.43 -7.22
N SER A 20 -7.40 10.61 -6.62
CA SER A 20 -7.77 11.85 -7.32
C SER A 20 -6.66 12.45 -8.20
N SER A 21 -5.39 12.30 -7.83
CA SER A 21 -4.26 12.87 -8.58
C SER A 21 -2.93 12.22 -8.23
N LEU A 22 -1.95 12.35 -9.14
CA LEU A 22 -0.56 11.94 -8.89
C LEU A 22 0.08 12.69 -7.71
N ARG A 23 -0.33 13.94 -7.48
CA ARG A 23 0.14 14.70 -6.31
C ARG A 23 -0.37 14.09 -5.01
N ALA A 24 -1.68 13.83 -4.92
CA ALA A 24 -2.28 13.20 -3.75
C ALA A 24 -1.67 11.82 -3.48
N HIS A 25 -1.36 11.05 -4.53
CA HIS A 25 -0.66 9.77 -4.40
C HIS A 25 0.74 9.92 -3.80
N ARG A 26 1.54 10.86 -4.29
CA ARG A 26 2.88 11.12 -3.74
C ARG A 26 2.84 11.57 -2.28
N GLU A 27 1.89 12.45 -1.94
CA GLU A 27 1.70 12.94 -0.58
C GLU A 27 1.27 11.80 0.35
N PHE A 28 0.34 10.94 -0.09
CA PHE A 28 -0.07 9.74 0.63
C PHE A 28 1.09 8.77 0.87
N MET A 29 1.86 8.42 -0.18
CA MET A 29 3.00 7.50 -0.05
C MET A 29 4.04 8.03 0.93
N ARG A 30 4.36 9.33 0.83
CA ARG A 30 5.35 9.95 1.71
C ARG A 30 4.89 9.98 3.17
N ALA A 31 3.60 10.18 3.43
CA ALA A 31 3.07 10.10 4.80
C ALA A 31 3.19 8.69 5.38
N CYS A 32 2.92 7.66 4.58
CA CYS A 32 3.09 6.28 4.99
C CYS A 32 4.56 5.92 5.25
N GLU A 33 5.46 6.27 4.34
CA GLU A 33 6.91 6.03 4.48
C GLU A 33 7.46 6.71 5.74
N ASN A 34 7.08 7.96 5.99
CA ASN A 34 7.47 8.65 7.23
C ASN A 34 6.97 7.91 8.48
N ALA A 35 5.77 7.30 8.45
CA ALA A 35 5.26 6.53 9.58
C ALA A 35 6.05 5.25 9.83
N PHE A 36 6.43 4.56 8.75
CA PHE A 36 7.25 3.36 8.82
C PHE A 36 8.66 3.65 9.35
N ASP A 37 9.26 4.77 8.92
CA ASP A 37 10.60 5.17 9.34
C ASP A 37 10.63 5.70 10.78
N LEU A 38 9.57 6.39 11.23
CA LEU A 38 9.48 6.95 12.58
C LEU A 38 9.10 5.92 13.64
N THR A 39 8.36 4.88 13.27
CA THR A 39 7.87 3.84 14.18
C THR A 39 8.06 2.43 13.63
N PRO A 40 9.29 2.02 13.28
CA PRO A 40 9.56 0.72 12.66
C PRO A 40 9.13 -0.46 13.53
N GLU A 41 9.10 -0.30 14.86
CA GLU A 41 8.62 -1.32 15.80
C GLU A 41 7.14 -1.70 15.60
N ASN A 42 6.34 -0.79 15.03
CA ASN A 42 4.92 -1.04 14.74
C ASN A 42 4.71 -1.75 13.40
N PHE A 43 5.75 -1.82 12.57
CA PHE A 43 5.69 -2.36 11.21
C PHE A 43 6.78 -3.42 10.98
N PRO A 44 6.78 -4.51 11.76
CA PRO A 44 7.85 -5.51 11.73
C PRO A 44 7.94 -6.28 10.41
N ASN A 45 6.89 -6.24 9.58
CA ASN A 45 6.87 -6.87 8.26
C ASN A 45 6.11 -6.00 7.24
N GLU A 46 6.27 -6.35 5.96
CA GLU A 46 5.66 -5.63 4.84
C GLU A 46 4.13 -5.67 4.87
N LYS A 47 3.55 -6.79 5.33
CA LYS A 47 2.09 -6.93 5.43
C LYS A 47 1.50 -5.93 6.40
N ASP A 48 2.16 -5.70 7.54
CA ASP A 48 1.69 -4.73 8.53
C ASP A 48 1.68 -3.30 7.99
N LYS A 49 2.71 -2.93 7.21
CA LYS A 49 2.76 -1.64 6.49
C LYS A 49 1.54 -1.47 5.57
N VAL A 50 1.26 -2.50 4.77
CA VAL A 50 0.16 -2.48 3.81
C VAL A 50 -1.21 -2.49 4.51
N MET A 51 -1.40 -3.31 5.55
CA MET A 51 -2.64 -3.36 6.33
C MET A 51 -2.94 -2.04 7.03
N TRP A 52 -1.90 -1.33 7.47
CA TRP A 52 -2.07 0.00 8.04
C TRP A 52 -2.43 1.02 6.96
N ALA A 53 -1.66 1.10 5.87
CA ALA A 53 -1.88 2.07 4.80
C ALA A 53 -3.24 1.90 4.10
N MET A 54 -3.72 0.66 3.91
CA MET A 54 -5.00 0.42 3.23
C MET A 54 -6.22 1.00 3.96
N GLN A 55 -6.12 1.25 5.26
CA GLN A 55 -7.19 1.88 6.05
C GLN A 55 -7.49 3.31 5.63
N PHE A 56 -6.51 3.96 4.99
CA PHE A 56 -6.62 5.33 4.51
C PHE A 56 -7.04 5.41 3.03
N LEU A 57 -7.25 4.27 2.35
CA LEU A 57 -7.84 4.28 1.01
C LEU A 57 -9.33 4.62 1.07
N GLN A 58 -9.81 5.35 0.06
CA GLN A 58 -11.22 5.67 -0.14
C GLN A 58 -11.63 5.50 -1.61
N GLY A 59 -12.93 5.40 -1.87
CA GLY A 59 -13.48 5.30 -3.24
C GLY A 59 -12.93 4.11 -4.04
N ASP A 60 -12.76 4.30 -5.34
CA ASP A 60 -12.36 3.22 -6.27
C ASP A 60 -11.06 2.50 -5.86
N PRO A 61 -9.97 3.17 -5.45
CA PRO A 61 -8.76 2.47 -4.99
C PRO A 61 -9.01 1.53 -3.81
N ARG A 62 -9.90 1.91 -2.89
CA ARG A 62 -10.27 1.08 -1.75
C ARG A 62 -10.98 -0.17 -2.25
N ASP A 63 -12.06 0.01 -3.01
CA ASP A 63 -12.91 -1.11 -3.45
C ASP A 63 -12.12 -2.08 -4.34
N ALA A 64 -11.26 -1.56 -5.22
CA ALA A 64 -10.37 -2.37 -6.04
C ALA A 64 -9.37 -3.17 -5.19
N TRP A 65 -8.76 -2.55 -4.16
CA TRP A 65 -7.82 -3.23 -3.27
C TRP A 65 -8.50 -4.34 -2.47
N TYR A 66 -9.66 -4.07 -1.86
CA TYR A 66 -10.41 -5.06 -1.10
C TYR A 66 -10.91 -6.21 -1.99
N THR A 67 -11.31 -5.93 -3.23
CA THR A 67 -11.69 -6.96 -4.21
C THR A 67 -10.51 -7.90 -4.51
N GLN A 68 -9.31 -7.35 -4.75
CA GLN A 68 -8.12 -8.16 -4.98
C GLN A 68 -7.71 -8.95 -3.74
N TRP A 69 -7.77 -8.31 -2.56
CA TRP A 69 -7.45 -8.92 -1.28
C TRP A 69 -8.34 -10.15 -1.01
N GLU A 70 -9.65 -10.02 -1.22
CA GLU A 70 -10.60 -11.12 -0.99
C GLU A 70 -10.39 -12.27 -1.98
N ARG A 71 -10.11 -11.97 -3.25
CA ARG A 71 -9.82 -12.99 -4.27
C ARG A 71 -8.57 -13.82 -3.99
N MET A 72 -7.58 -13.21 -3.34
CA MET A 72 -6.24 -13.81 -3.15
C MET A 72 -6.09 -14.43 -1.75
N ARG A 73 -7.09 -14.31 -0.86
CA ARG A 73 -7.07 -14.96 0.45
C ARG A 73 -7.16 -16.49 0.30
N PRO A 74 -6.45 -17.26 1.16
CA PRO A 74 -5.63 -16.83 2.30
C PRO A 74 -4.15 -16.57 1.98
N ILE A 75 -3.70 -16.76 0.73
CA ILE A 75 -2.27 -16.75 0.35
C ILE A 75 -1.72 -15.33 0.16
N PHE A 76 -2.60 -14.32 0.11
CA PHE A 76 -2.22 -12.94 -0.15
C PHE A 76 -1.31 -12.36 0.93
N ASN A 77 -0.08 -12.04 0.55
CA ASN A 77 0.93 -11.40 1.39
C ASN A 77 1.59 -10.23 0.63
N PRO A 78 0.87 -9.12 0.44
CA PRO A 78 1.35 -8.02 -0.38
C PRO A 78 2.53 -7.32 0.27
N THR A 79 3.50 -6.94 -0.55
CA THR A 79 4.61 -6.07 -0.18
C THR A 79 4.23 -4.59 -0.31
N TRP A 80 4.95 -3.70 0.39
CA TRP A 80 4.76 -2.25 0.24
C TRP A 80 4.95 -1.81 -1.23
N THR A 81 5.92 -2.40 -1.91
CA THR A 81 6.21 -2.09 -3.32
C THR A 81 5.06 -2.47 -4.26
N GLU A 82 4.41 -3.61 -4.01
CA GLU A 82 3.23 -4.03 -4.78
C GLU A 82 2.04 -3.12 -4.53
N PHE A 83 1.83 -2.71 -3.27
CA PHE A 83 0.79 -1.74 -2.92
C PHE A 83 1.02 -0.37 -3.57
N CYS A 84 2.25 0.13 -3.55
CA CYS A 84 2.64 1.36 -4.24
C CYS A 84 2.39 1.30 -5.75
N SER A 85 2.73 0.17 -6.37
CA SER A 85 2.46 -0.06 -7.78
C SER A 85 0.96 -0.07 -8.05
N PHE A 86 0.20 -0.88 -7.30
CA PHE A 86 -1.25 -1.00 -7.47
C PHE A 86 -1.96 0.35 -7.38
N THR A 87 -1.71 1.12 -6.34
CA THR A 87 -2.36 2.42 -6.11
C THR A 87 -1.97 3.47 -7.14
N LYS A 88 -0.78 3.34 -7.74
CA LYS A 88 -0.32 4.17 -8.86
C LYS A 88 -1.00 3.74 -10.16
N ASP A 89 -1.12 2.44 -10.41
CA ASP A 89 -1.81 1.89 -11.58
C ASP A 89 -3.30 2.28 -11.56
N GLN A 90 -3.91 2.43 -10.38
CA GLN A 90 -5.27 2.97 -10.26
C GLN A 90 -5.41 4.44 -10.71
N LEU A 91 -4.33 5.22 -10.75
CA LEU A 91 -4.34 6.58 -11.30
C LEU A 91 -4.27 6.60 -12.82
N ALA A 92 -3.70 5.55 -13.43
CA ALA A 92 -3.67 5.41 -14.87
C ALA A 92 -5.08 5.05 -15.36
N ASP A 93 -5.46 5.64 -16.49
CA ASP A 93 -6.77 5.59 -17.14
C ASP A 93 -7.55 4.28 -16.90
N PRO A 94 -8.86 4.32 -16.57
CA PRO A 94 -9.67 3.12 -16.32
C PRO A 94 -9.60 2.05 -17.43
N ILE A 95 -9.26 2.43 -18.66
CA ILE A 95 -9.08 1.49 -19.78
C ILE A 95 -7.79 0.65 -19.65
N ASN A 96 -6.72 1.21 -19.05
CA ASN A 96 -5.46 0.49 -18.82
C ASN A 96 -5.52 -0.43 -17.58
N ARG A 97 -6.45 -0.19 -16.65
CA ARG A 97 -6.67 -0.99 -15.43
C ARG A 97 -6.93 -2.48 -15.70
N GLY A 98 -7.66 -2.81 -16.78
CA GLY A 98 -8.00 -4.19 -17.12
C GLY A 98 -6.83 -4.98 -17.72
N LEU A 99 -5.96 -4.30 -18.47
CA LEU A 99 -4.86 -4.93 -19.21
C LEU A 99 -3.63 -5.17 -18.32
N GLU A 100 -3.24 -4.23 -17.46
CA GLU A 100 -2.02 -4.40 -16.65
C GLU A 100 -2.21 -5.37 -15.47
N ALA A 101 -3.39 -5.38 -14.83
CA ALA A 101 -3.70 -6.31 -13.75
C ALA A 101 -3.69 -7.78 -14.23
N ALA A 102 -4.22 -8.04 -15.42
CA ALA A 102 -4.17 -9.37 -16.04
C ALA A 102 -2.72 -9.74 -16.44
N THR A 103 -1.97 -8.80 -17.02
CA THR A 103 -0.62 -9.07 -17.53
C THR A 103 0.41 -9.28 -16.43
N LYS A 104 0.31 -8.57 -15.30
CA LYS A 104 1.23 -8.71 -14.16
C LYS A 104 0.95 -10.00 -13.37
N HIS A 105 -0.32 -10.37 -13.22
CA HIS A 105 -0.71 -11.64 -12.60
C HIS A 105 -0.23 -12.84 -13.44
N GLN A 106 -0.31 -12.75 -14.76
CA GLN A 106 0.17 -13.79 -15.67
C GLN A 106 1.71 -13.91 -15.67
N ARG A 107 2.44 -12.79 -15.53
CA ARG A 107 3.91 -12.81 -15.40
C ARG A 107 4.41 -13.33 -14.05
N ALA A 108 3.69 -13.05 -12.96
CA ALA A 108 4.02 -13.59 -11.64
C ALA A 108 3.75 -15.10 -11.54
N LEU A 109 2.77 -15.61 -12.27
CA LEU A 109 2.50 -17.04 -12.41
C LEU A 109 3.38 -17.76 -13.45
N GLN A 110 4.10 -17.03 -14.31
CA GLN A 110 4.99 -17.58 -15.35
C GLN A 110 6.48 -17.66 -14.94
N ARG A 111 6.77 -17.71 -13.63
CA ARG A 111 8.08 -18.19 -13.14
C ARG A 111 7.96 -19.41 -12.22
N PRO A 112 7.41 -20.55 -12.69
CA PRO A 112 8.04 -21.84 -12.46
C PRO A 112 9.03 -22.11 -13.62
N ASP A 113 10.23 -22.60 -13.30
CA ASP A 113 11.38 -22.90 -14.19
C ASP A 113 12.18 -21.64 -14.61
N GLN A 114 13.49 -21.45 -14.36
CA GLN A 114 14.63 -22.39 -14.33
C GLN A 114 14.52 -23.49 -15.37
#